data_AF-F9W4I7-F1
#
_entry.id   AF-F9W4I7-F1
#
_cell.length_a   1.000
_cell.length_b   1.000
_cell.length_c   1.000
_cell.angle_alpha   90.00
_cell.angle_beta   90.00
_cell.angle_gamma   90.00
#
_symmetry.space_group_name_H-M   'P 1'
#
loop_
_entity.id
_entity.type
_entity.pdbx_description
1 polymer ?
#
loop_
_entity_poly.entity_id
_entity_poly.type
_entity_poly.pdbx_seq_one_letter_code
_entity_poly.pdbx_strand_id
1 'polypeptide(L)'
;MTLLSLRSCGSLLVMHMGKAPTGAHRRQNARLSINFSSILVRFPLAIEVRLEGAAEGKQSEMRALLAGFVLGIGAHACVCGGHSYGSSLYVSPLPENPNNSLVFVDIVRCRAGVLTAHRSAAGRVTIELFDHTSPVSTTNFRELCRGRHGKSGTGHDLCYRGTRLFPDKHCITGGDVTFGLVPGGWSIYGKQYRETPRKNNAKGAGLLYAIGEHSHLGSEFVIGMEGFTPDREHVLLGQVLEGYGALQKVQQQCSRPCATHFISYHISDAGVLREAKTPNYRRGWRFLRF
;
A
#
# COMPACT_ATOMS: atom_id res chain seq x y z
N MET A 1 18.54 -5.60 -50.99
CA MET A 1 18.56 -4.96 -49.66
C MET A 1 17.13 -4.97 -49.16
N THR A 2 16.86 -5.55 -48.01
CA THR A 2 15.52 -5.49 -47.40
C THR A 2 15.61 -4.42 -46.32
N LEU A 3 14.87 -3.32 -46.49
CA LEU A 3 14.81 -2.22 -45.54
C LEU A 3 13.61 -2.42 -44.62
N LEU A 4 13.84 -2.44 -43.32
CA LEU A 4 12.79 -2.48 -42.31
C LEU A 4 12.75 -1.10 -41.65
N SER A 5 11.63 -0.40 -41.81
CA SER A 5 11.41 0.96 -41.30
C SER A 5 10.41 0.89 -40.15
N LEU A 6 10.81 1.34 -38.97
CA LEU A 6 9.94 1.46 -37.79
C LEU A 6 9.75 2.94 -37.48
N ARG A 7 8.50 3.40 -37.50
CA ARG A 7 8.14 4.77 -37.10
C ARG A 7 7.52 4.74 -35.70
N SER A 8 8.12 5.50 -34.79
CA SER A 8 7.50 5.96 -33.55
C SER A 8 7.27 7.46 -33.66
N CYS A 9 6.23 7.97 -32.99
CA CYS A 9 5.85 9.39 -33.01
C CYS A 9 7.07 10.27 -32.68
N GLY A 10 7.66 10.88 -33.72
CA GLY A 10 8.81 11.80 -33.63
C GLY A 10 10.21 11.22 -33.86
N SER A 11 10.41 9.91 -34.11
CA SER A 11 11.75 9.36 -34.39
C SER A 11 11.71 8.17 -35.35
N LEU A 12 12.48 8.24 -36.44
CA LEU A 12 12.62 7.17 -37.44
C LEU A 12 13.85 6.32 -37.10
N LEU A 13 13.64 5.03 -36.83
CA LEU A 13 14.73 4.07 -36.69
C LEU A 13 14.84 3.27 -37.99
N VAL A 14 15.97 3.42 -38.69
CA VAL A 14 16.28 2.67 -39.92
C VAL A 14 17.30 1.60 -39.59
N MET A 15 16.95 0.32 -39.78
CA MET A 15 17.89 -0.79 -39.64
C MET A 15 18.34 -1.30 -41.02
N HIS A 16 19.66 -1.36 -41.22
CA HIS A 16 20.28 -1.96 -42.40
C HIS A 16 20.63 -3.43 -42.14
N MET A 17 20.01 -4.33 -42.90
CA MET A 17 20.36 -5.76 -42.89
C MET A 17 21.44 -6.04 -43.94
N GLY A 18 22.62 -6.47 -43.48
CA GLY A 18 23.72 -6.93 -44.33
C GLY A 18 23.45 -8.31 -44.94
N LYS A 19 23.88 -8.53 -46.19
CA LYS A 19 23.76 -9.81 -46.89
C LYS A 19 24.91 -10.73 -46.47
N ALA A 20 24.62 -11.98 -46.10
CA ALA A 20 25.66 -13.00 -45.88
C ALA A 20 26.34 -13.38 -47.21
N PRO A 21 27.64 -13.71 -47.21
CA PRO A 21 28.37 -14.07 -48.44
C PRO A 21 27.92 -15.45 -48.96
N THR A 22 27.80 -15.54 -50.28
CA THR A 22 27.34 -16.73 -51.00
C THR A 22 28.52 -17.65 -51.32
N GLY A 23 28.50 -18.88 -50.79
CA GLY A 23 29.45 -19.95 -51.12
C GLY A 23 28.88 -21.34 -50.81
N ALA A 24 28.91 -22.20 -51.83
CA ALA A 24 28.45 -23.59 -52.01
C ALA A 24 28.15 -24.52 -50.81
N HIS A 25 27.07 -25.31 -50.99
CA HIS A 25 26.80 -26.68 -50.53
C HIS A 25 27.05 -27.08 -49.06
N ARG A 26 26.03 -26.92 -48.20
CA ARG A 26 25.52 -27.97 -47.27
C ARG A 26 24.30 -27.43 -46.50
N ARG A 27 23.28 -28.28 -46.27
CA ARG A 27 22.22 -27.99 -45.28
C ARG A 27 22.87 -27.79 -43.91
N GLN A 28 22.90 -26.56 -43.42
CA GLN A 28 23.15 -26.24 -42.02
C GLN A 28 22.13 -25.19 -41.57
N ASN A 29 21.47 -25.48 -40.45
CA ASN A 29 20.53 -24.60 -39.78
C ASN A 29 21.23 -23.27 -39.45
N ALA A 30 20.84 -22.19 -40.12
CA ALA A 30 21.31 -20.85 -39.78
C ALA A 30 20.74 -20.45 -38.42
N ARG A 31 21.56 -20.51 -37.37
CA ARG A 31 21.26 -19.86 -36.08
C ARG A 31 21.40 -18.35 -36.27
N LEU A 32 20.28 -17.64 -36.23
CA LEU A 32 20.24 -16.20 -36.13
C LEU A 32 20.53 -15.82 -34.67
N SER A 33 21.69 -15.23 -34.40
CA SER A 33 22.02 -14.65 -33.09
C SER A 33 21.77 -13.14 -33.15
N ILE A 34 20.88 -12.64 -32.29
CA ILE A 34 20.64 -11.20 -32.12
C ILE A 34 21.03 -10.85 -30.69
N ASN A 35 22.10 -10.06 -30.52
CA ASN A 35 22.48 -9.49 -29.23
C ASN A 35 21.70 -8.19 -29.01
N PHE A 36 20.91 -8.11 -27.93
CA PHE A 36 20.25 -6.87 -27.51
C PHE A 36 20.94 -6.29 -26.28
N SER A 37 21.75 -5.25 -26.46
CA SER A 37 22.06 -4.30 -25.40
C SER A 37 20.87 -3.36 -25.19
N SER A 38 19.99 -3.79 -24.28
CA SER A 38 19.12 -2.96 -23.42
C SER A 38 18.45 -1.71 -24.03
N ILE A 39 17.23 -1.87 -24.56
CA ILE A 39 16.22 -0.80 -24.67
C ILE A 39 14.90 -1.32 -24.10
N LEU A 40 14.41 -0.70 -23.02
CA LEU A 40 13.20 -1.09 -22.30
C LEU A 40 12.17 0.04 -22.46
N VAL A 41 11.21 -0.13 -23.39
CA VAL A 41 10.12 0.83 -23.62
C VAL A 41 8.82 0.23 -23.08
N ARG A 42 8.14 0.92 -22.15
CA ARG A 42 6.84 0.52 -21.58
C ARG A 42 5.80 1.63 -21.74
N PHE A 43 5.08 1.60 -22.86
CA PHE A 43 3.71 2.09 -23.05
C PHE A 43 3.08 1.27 -24.19
N PRO A 44 1.75 1.08 -24.25
CA PRO A 44 1.13 0.23 -25.28
C PRO A 44 1.27 0.94 -26.64
N LEU A 45 2.28 0.57 -27.41
CA LEU A 45 2.47 1.02 -28.78
C LEU A 45 1.67 0.09 -29.69
N ALA A 46 0.67 0.63 -30.39
CA ALA A 46 0.15 0.01 -31.59
C ALA A 46 1.23 0.13 -32.67
N ILE A 47 1.87 -0.99 -33.01
CA ILE A 47 2.91 -1.04 -34.05
C ILE A 47 2.23 -1.43 -35.36
N GLU A 48 2.12 -0.49 -36.29
CA GLU A 48 1.66 -0.75 -37.65
C GLU A 48 2.87 -1.08 -38.54
N VAL A 49 2.98 -2.34 -38.98
CA VAL A 49 4.08 -2.80 -39.84
C VAL A 49 3.61 -2.80 -41.29
N ARG A 50 4.17 -1.91 -42.11
CA ARG A 50 3.91 -1.85 -43.55
C ARG A 50 5.10 -2.46 -44.30
N LEU A 51 4.86 -3.54 -45.03
CA LEU A 51 5.85 -4.21 -45.88
C LEU A 51 5.66 -3.73 -47.32
N GLU A 52 6.67 -3.09 -47.91
CA GLU A 52 6.69 -2.79 -49.35
C GLU A 52 7.70 -3.69 -50.06
N GLY A 53 7.28 -4.31 -51.17
CA GLY A 53 8.17 -4.97 -52.13
C GLY A 53 8.53 -6.44 -51.87
N ALA A 54 7.65 -7.26 -51.29
CA ALA A 54 7.87 -8.71 -51.16
C ALA A 54 6.88 -9.51 -52.05
N ALA A 55 7.42 -10.39 -52.90
CA ALA A 55 6.65 -11.28 -53.77
C ALA A 55 5.66 -12.15 -52.96
N GLU A 56 4.44 -12.30 -53.50
CA GLU A 56 3.22 -12.77 -52.82
C GLU A 56 3.32 -14.15 -52.14
N GLY A 57 4.31 -14.98 -52.50
CA GLY A 57 4.48 -16.33 -51.93
C GLY A 57 5.16 -16.42 -50.56
N LYS A 58 5.80 -15.35 -50.05
CA LYS A 58 6.54 -15.38 -48.76
C LYS A 58 5.91 -14.53 -47.65
N GLN A 59 4.77 -13.89 -47.91
CA GLN A 59 4.10 -13.03 -46.92
C GLN A 59 3.37 -13.82 -45.81
N SER A 60 2.96 -15.07 -46.05
CA SER A 60 2.23 -15.88 -45.06
C SER A 60 3.15 -16.41 -43.95
N GLU A 61 4.35 -16.93 -44.30
CA GLU A 61 5.32 -17.44 -43.32
C GLU A 61 5.93 -16.31 -42.45
N MET A 62 6.19 -15.12 -43.02
CA MET A 62 6.68 -13.98 -42.23
C MET A 62 5.60 -13.36 -41.32
N ARG A 63 4.31 -13.44 -41.70
CA ARG A 63 3.19 -13.04 -40.82
C ARG A 63 3.05 -13.97 -39.62
N ALA A 64 3.26 -15.28 -39.79
CA ALA A 64 3.23 -16.25 -38.70
C ALA A 64 4.39 -16.06 -37.71
N LEU A 65 5.60 -15.76 -38.20
CA LEU A 65 6.76 -15.46 -37.35
C LEU A 65 6.62 -14.14 -36.57
N LEU A 66 5.99 -13.11 -37.17
CA LEU A 66 5.71 -11.85 -36.49
C LEU A 66 4.55 -11.96 -35.48
N ALA A 67 3.50 -12.73 -35.78
CA ALA A 67 2.45 -13.07 -34.80
C ALA A 67 3.02 -13.85 -33.61
N GLY A 68 3.97 -14.76 -33.86
CA GLY A 68 4.73 -15.45 -32.82
C GLY A 68 5.62 -14.52 -31.99
N PHE A 69 6.12 -13.43 -32.56
CA PHE A 69 6.94 -12.44 -31.84
C PHE A 69 6.09 -11.49 -30.97
N VAL A 70 4.89 -11.14 -31.43
CA VAL A 70 3.89 -10.38 -30.63
C VAL A 70 3.35 -11.23 -29.47
N LEU A 71 3.24 -12.55 -29.64
CA LEU A 71 2.87 -13.48 -28.57
C LEU A 71 4.07 -13.91 -27.70
N GLY A 72 5.30 -13.86 -28.23
CA GLY A 72 6.52 -14.34 -27.57
C GLY A 72 7.22 -13.34 -26.64
N ILE A 73 6.95 -12.04 -26.77
CA ILE A 73 7.36 -11.01 -25.78
C ILE A 73 6.24 -10.76 -24.74
N GLY A 74 5.10 -11.45 -24.89
CA GLY A 74 3.90 -11.33 -24.07
C GLY A 74 3.58 -12.57 -23.24
N ALA A 75 4.55 -13.20 -22.57
CA ALA A 75 4.25 -14.32 -21.65
C ALA A 75 5.13 -14.37 -20.38
N HIS A 76 5.55 -13.20 -19.89
CA HIS A 76 5.52 -12.95 -18.44
C HIS A 76 4.55 -11.82 -18.15
N ALA A 77 3.40 -11.82 -18.83
CA ALA A 77 2.19 -11.43 -18.13
C ALA A 77 2.02 -12.48 -17.04
N CYS A 78 2.51 -12.19 -15.83
CA CYS A 78 1.83 -12.68 -14.65
C CYS A 78 0.37 -12.34 -14.91
N VAL A 79 -0.42 -13.32 -15.32
CA VAL A 79 -1.85 -13.34 -15.05
C VAL A 79 -1.90 -13.45 -13.54
N CYS A 80 -1.57 -12.33 -12.90
CA CYS A 80 -1.92 -12.03 -11.55
C CYS A 80 -3.42 -11.89 -11.69
N GLY A 81 -4.14 -13.02 -11.57
CA GLY A 81 -5.58 -13.05 -11.58
C GLY A 81 -6.01 -11.99 -10.59
N GLY A 82 -6.45 -10.85 -11.13
CA GLY A 82 -7.12 -9.84 -10.35
C GLY A 82 -8.36 -10.55 -9.88
N HIS A 83 -8.33 -11.07 -8.66
CA HIS A 83 -9.54 -11.35 -7.94
C HIS A 83 -10.21 -10.00 -7.84
N SER A 84 -11.15 -9.74 -8.76
CA SER A 84 -12.19 -8.77 -8.54
C SER A 84 -12.93 -9.27 -7.31
N TYR A 85 -12.47 -8.85 -6.13
CA TYR A 85 -13.32 -8.85 -4.96
C TYR A 85 -14.50 -7.99 -5.37
N GLY A 86 -15.63 -8.65 -5.65
CA GLY A 86 -16.92 -7.96 -5.71
C GLY A 86 -16.93 -7.05 -4.49
N SER A 87 -17.10 -5.75 -4.73
CA SER A 87 -17.07 -4.72 -3.71
C SER A 87 -18.23 -4.96 -2.76
N SER A 88 -18.06 -5.91 -1.85
CA SER A 88 -18.93 -6.12 -0.70
C SER A 88 -18.97 -4.79 0.02
N LEU A 89 -20.16 -4.22 0.12
CA LEU A 89 -20.36 -2.93 0.74
C LEU A 89 -19.90 -3.06 2.19
N TYR A 90 -18.87 -2.29 2.56
CA TYR A 90 -18.44 -2.24 3.94
C TYR A 90 -19.54 -1.61 4.80
N VAL A 91 -19.86 -2.26 5.92
CA VAL A 91 -20.74 -1.74 6.96
C VAL A 91 -19.97 -1.77 8.26
N SER A 92 -19.99 -0.67 9.00
CA SER A 92 -19.34 -0.61 10.32
C SER A 92 -19.95 -1.65 11.26
N PRO A 93 -19.14 -2.33 12.09
CA PRO A 93 -19.63 -3.42 12.94
C PRO A 93 -20.54 -2.96 14.07
N LEU A 94 -20.43 -1.70 14.49
CA LEU A 94 -21.24 -1.10 15.54
C LEU A 94 -21.95 0.17 15.00
N PRO A 95 -23.11 0.54 15.56
CA PRO A 95 -23.76 1.81 15.22
C PRO A 95 -22.89 3.01 15.65
N GLU A 96 -22.82 4.04 14.81
CA GLU A 96 -22.10 5.28 15.15
C GLU A 96 -22.75 5.98 16.35
N ASN A 97 -21.94 6.44 17.29
CA ASN A 97 -22.38 7.33 18.35
C ASN A 97 -21.94 8.80 18.07
N PRO A 98 -22.87 9.74 17.93
CA PRO A 98 -22.55 11.15 17.63
C PRO A 98 -21.80 11.87 18.76
N ASN A 99 -21.79 11.31 19.98
CA ASN A 99 -21.08 11.88 21.11
C ASN A 99 -19.60 11.47 21.16
N ASN A 100 -19.20 10.49 20.35
CA ASN A 100 -17.82 10.04 20.24
C ASN A 100 -17.00 10.95 19.31
N SER A 101 -15.69 10.96 19.54
CA SER A 101 -14.74 11.67 18.68
C SER A 101 -14.62 10.98 17.32
N LEU A 102 -14.45 11.78 16.27
CA LEU A 102 -14.12 11.32 14.93
C LEU A 102 -12.74 11.84 14.54
N VAL A 103 -11.93 10.95 13.99
CA VAL A 103 -10.60 11.24 13.47
C VAL A 103 -10.49 10.75 12.04
N PHE A 104 -9.53 11.31 11.29
CA PHE A 104 -9.22 10.84 9.95
C PHE A 104 -7.74 10.50 9.81
N VAL A 105 -7.45 9.57 8.91
CA VAL A 105 -6.11 9.16 8.52
C VAL A 105 -6.05 9.07 7.00
N ASP A 106 -5.16 9.85 6.39
CA ASP A 106 -4.86 9.79 4.96
C ASP A 106 -3.70 8.83 4.72
N ILE A 107 -3.93 7.83 3.87
CA ILE A 107 -2.97 6.80 3.55
C ILE A 107 -2.36 7.09 2.18
N VAL A 108 -1.03 7.08 2.12
CA VAL A 108 -0.26 7.17 0.89
C VAL A 108 0.47 5.86 0.63
N ARG A 109 0.45 5.42 -0.63
CA ARG A 109 1.28 4.34 -1.14
C ARG A 109 2.58 4.91 -1.68
N CYS A 110 3.69 4.41 -1.17
CA CYS A 110 5.04 4.73 -1.61
C CYS A 110 5.61 3.55 -2.38
N ARG A 111 6.04 3.77 -3.62
CA ARG A 111 6.77 2.80 -4.43
C ARG A 111 8.20 3.27 -4.62
N ALA A 112 9.16 2.56 -4.02
CA ALA A 112 10.57 2.75 -4.24
C ALA A 112 10.98 2.07 -5.55
N GLY A 113 11.47 2.86 -6.51
CA GLY A 113 12.23 2.38 -7.66
C GLY A 113 13.72 2.60 -7.46
N VAL A 114 14.54 2.06 -8.38
CA VAL A 114 16.01 2.17 -8.31
C VAL A 114 16.49 3.62 -8.32
N LEU A 115 15.78 4.52 -9.01
CA LEU A 115 16.17 5.94 -9.18
C LEU A 115 15.09 6.93 -8.74
N THR A 116 13.86 6.48 -8.49
CA THR A 116 12.72 7.38 -8.24
C THR A 116 11.78 6.78 -7.19
N ALA A 117 11.28 7.60 -6.27
CA ALA A 117 10.19 7.25 -5.37
C ALA A 117 8.88 7.85 -5.88
N HIS A 118 7.88 7.00 -6.13
CA HIS A 118 6.55 7.44 -6.51
C HIS A 118 5.60 7.38 -5.32
N ARG A 119 4.89 8.48 -5.05
CA ARG A 119 3.85 8.55 -4.00
C ARG A 119 2.48 8.71 -4.66
N SER A 120 1.52 7.89 -4.26
CA SER A 120 0.13 7.97 -4.74
C SER A 120 -0.83 7.79 -3.59
N ALA A 121 -1.90 8.58 -3.55
CA ALA A 121 -2.95 8.45 -2.54
C ALA A 121 -3.59 7.06 -2.58
N ALA A 122 -3.70 6.40 -1.43
CA ALA A 122 -4.39 5.12 -1.27
C ALA A 122 -5.84 5.33 -0.81
N GLY A 123 -6.09 6.41 -0.05
CA GLY A 123 -7.41 6.88 0.37
C GLY A 123 -7.39 7.50 1.77
N ARG A 124 -8.53 8.07 2.16
CA ARG A 124 -8.80 8.56 3.52
C ARG A 124 -9.62 7.53 4.28
N VAL A 125 -9.31 7.35 5.56
CA VAL A 125 -10.05 6.51 6.50
C VAL A 125 -10.62 7.39 7.61
N THR A 126 -11.93 7.30 7.84
CA THR A 126 -12.61 7.99 8.94
C THR A 126 -12.88 7.00 10.05
N ILE A 127 -12.50 7.35 11.28
CA ILE A 127 -12.53 6.45 12.44
C ILE A 127 -13.30 7.13 13.58
N GLU A 128 -14.24 6.39 14.16
CA GLU A 128 -14.89 6.72 15.42
C GLU A 128 -14.06 6.18 16.60
N LEU A 129 -13.85 7.01 17.62
CA LEU A 129 -13.17 6.62 18.86
C LEU A 129 -14.18 6.45 19.99
N PHE A 130 -14.16 5.31 20.68
CA PHE A 130 -15.04 4.99 21.80
C PHE A 130 -14.55 5.67 23.10
N ASP A 131 -14.66 7.00 23.16
CA ASP A 131 -14.17 7.83 24.27
C ASP A 131 -14.69 7.38 25.65
N HIS A 132 -15.86 6.76 25.71
CA HIS A 132 -16.44 6.23 26.97
C HIS A 132 -15.91 4.85 27.36
N THR A 133 -15.44 4.06 26.39
CA THR A 133 -14.98 2.68 26.59
C THR A 133 -13.52 2.66 27.05
N SER A 134 -12.67 3.42 26.37
CA SER A 134 -11.22 3.44 26.61
C SER A 134 -10.71 4.89 26.61
N PRO A 135 -11.12 5.74 27.59
CA PRO A 135 -10.87 7.19 27.58
C PRO A 135 -9.39 7.56 27.50
N VAL A 136 -8.50 6.78 28.14
CA VAL A 136 -7.07 7.10 28.19
C VAL A 136 -6.43 6.83 26.83
N SER A 137 -6.69 5.65 26.26
CA SER A 137 -6.14 5.24 24.97
C SER A 137 -6.74 6.03 23.80
N THR A 138 -8.04 6.34 23.85
CA THR A 138 -8.69 7.18 22.82
C THR A 138 -8.16 8.61 22.84
N THR A 139 -7.91 9.17 24.02
CA THR A 139 -7.24 10.48 24.14
C THR A 139 -5.83 10.43 23.56
N ASN A 140 -5.05 9.38 23.86
CA ASN A 140 -3.71 9.20 23.29
C ASN A 140 -3.76 9.14 21.75
N PHE A 141 -4.60 8.27 21.18
CA PHE A 141 -4.74 8.12 19.73
C PHE A 141 -5.17 9.44 19.06
N ARG A 142 -6.18 10.11 19.62
CA ARG A 142 -6.70 11.39 19.11
C ARG A 142 -5.61 12.47 19.08
N GLU A 143 -4.82 12.57 20.14
CA GLU A 143 -3.77 13.57 20.25
C GLU A 143 -2.56 13.26 19.36
N LEU A 144 -2.24 11.99 19.14
CA LEU A 144 -1.25 11.56 18.15
C LEU A 144 -1.71 11.83 16.71
N CYS A 145 -3.02 11.71 16.42
CA CYS A 145 -3.58 12.19 15.16
C CYS A 145 -3.42 13.72 15.02
N ARG A 146 -3.47 14.50 16.11
CA ARG A 146 -3.29 15.96 16.07
C ARG A 146 -1.85 16.40 15.87
N GLY A 147 -0.90 15.67 16.45
CA GLY A 147 0.53 16.02 16.40
C GLY A 147 0.92 17.30 17.14
N ARG A 148 0.23 17.65 18.23
CA ARG A 148 0.48 18.90 19.00
C ARG A 148 1.34 18.74 20.25
N HIS A 149 1.77 17.53 20.57
CA HIS A 149 2.50 17.21 21.81
C HIS A 149 4.03 17.35 21.69
N GLY A 150 4.52 17.91 20.58
CA GLY A 150 5.95 18.09 20.36
C GLY A 150 6.66 16.75 20.15
N LYS A 151 7.79 16.58 20.83
CA LYS A 151 8.69 15.43 20.66
C LYS A 151 8.70 14.53 21.89
N SER A 152 8.90 13.24 21.66
CA SER A 152 9.18 12.23 22.68
C SER A 152 10.50 12.53 23.39
N GLY A 153 10.76 11.84 24.51
CA GLY A 153 12.08 11.88 25.16
C GLY A 153 13.22 11.31 24.29
N THR A 154 12.89 10.61 23.21
CA THR A 154 13.83 10.13 22.19
C THR A 154 14.00 11.10 21.01
N GLY A 155 13.33 12.26 21.02
CA GLY A 155 13.47 13.30 19.99
C GLY A 155 12.59 13.12 18.74
N HIS A 156 11.70 12.12 18.73
CA HIS A 156 10.76 11.86 17.62
C HIS A 156 9.45 12.60 17.82
N ASP A 157 8.84 13.07 16.75
CA ASP A 157 7.55 13.78 16.85
C ASP A 157 6.45 12.84 17.36
N LEU A 158 5.68 13.28 18.34
CA LEU A 158 4.51 12.57 18.86
C LEU A 158 3.32 12.78 17.92
N CYS A 159 3.42 12.23 16.71
CA CYS A 159 2.44 12.37 15.65
C CYS A 159 2.38 11.12 14.76
N TYR A 160 1.17 10.73 14.34
CA TYR A 160 1.00 9.64 13.37
C TYR A 160 1.38 10.02 11.93
N ARG A 161 1.43 11.32 11.60
CA ARG A 161 1.85 11.78 10.28
C ARG A 161 3.29 11.33 10.00
N GLY A 162 3.49 10.62 8.89
CA GLY A 162 4.77 10.06 8.47
C GLY A 162 5.08 8.67 9.03
N THR A 163 4.24 8.12 9.91
CA THR A 163 4.41 6.75 10.40
C THR A 163 4.03 5.72 9.34
N ARG A 164 4.65 4.54 9.41
CA ARG A 164 4.45 3.44 8.47
C ARG A 164 3.28 2.56 8.89
N LEU A 165 2.56 2.03 7.89
CA LEU A 165 1.58 0.96 8.05
C LEU A 165 2.15 -0.36 7.55
N PHE A 166 1.92 -1.42 8.31
CA PHE A 166 2.36 -2.78 8.02
C PHE A 166 1.12 -3.67 7.82
N PRO A 167 0.79 -4.00 6.57
CA PRO A 167 -0.32 -4.91 6.30
C PRO A 167 0.08 -6.36 6.60
N ASP A 168 -0.85 -7.09 7.22
CA ASP A 168 -0.84 -8.54 7.35
C ASP A 168 -2.16 -9.13 6.82
N LYS A 169 -2.26 -10.47 6.76
CA LYS A 169 -3.39 -11.20 6.20
C LYS A 169 -4.71 -10.83 6.86
N HIS A 170 -4.73 -10.60 8.17
CA HIS A 170 -5.96 -10.33 8.93
C HIS A 170 -5.97 -8.97 9.61
N CYS A 171 -4.92 -8.16 9.49
CA CYS A 171 -4.88 -6.86 10.15
C CYS A 171 -3.93 -5.90 9.45
N ILE A 172 -4.01 -4.63 9.84
CA ILE A 172 -3.02 -3.62 9.48
C ILE A 172 -2.51 -3.02 10.78
N THR A 173 -1.23 -3.16 11.05
CA THR A 173 -0.57 -2.56 12.21
C THR A 173 0.11 -1.26 11.82
N GLY A 174 0.25 -0.34 12.78
CA GLY A 174 0.92 0.93 12.53
C GLY A 174 1.00 1.79 13.77
N GLY A 175 1.40 3.04 13.58
CA GLY A 175 1.41 4.02 14.64
C GLY A 175 2.64 3.95 15.56
N ASP A 176 3.69 3.23 15.21
CA ASP A 176 4.97 3.41 15.90
C ASP A 176 5.60 4.76 15.52
N VAL A 177 5.49 5.73 16.44
CA VAL A 177 6.03 7.09 16.29
C VAL A 177 7.54 7.15 16.52
N THR A 178 8.14 6.07 17.00
CA THR A 178 9.59 5.97 17.25
C THR A 178 10.35 5.19 16.19
N PHE A 179 9.67 4.74 15.13
CA PHE A 179 10.29 4.08 13.99
C PHE A 179 11.14 2.84 14.37
N GLY A 180 10.69 2.07 15.35
CA GLY A 180 11.28 0.81 15.80
C GLY A 180 12.35 0.97 16.87
N LEU A 181 12.59 2.18 17.37
CA LEU A 181 13.63 2.44 18.37
C LEU A 181 13.21 2.08 19.80
N VAL A 182 11.91 2.14 20.09
CA VAL A 182 11.38 1.83 21.42
C VAL A 182 10.23 0.82 21.29
N PRO A 183 10.31 -0.35 21.96
CA PRO A 183 9.23 -1.32 21.98
C PRO A 183 7.93 -0.72 22.52
N GLY A 184 6.80 -0.98 21.85
CA GLY A 184 5.49 -0.44 22.21
C GLY A 184 5.22 0.99 21.72
N GLY A 185 6.20 1.66 21.10
CA GLY A 185 6.12 3.07 20.73
C GLY A 185 6.16 4.04 21.92
N TRP A 186 5.76 5.30 21.68
CA TRP A 186 5.68 6.35 22.71
C TRP A 186 4.29 6.95 22.80
N SER A 187 3.83 7.26 24.00
CA SER A 187 2.54 7.91 24.23
C SER A 187 2.67 9.41 24.47
N ILE A 188 1.53 10.11 24.44
CA ILE A 188 1.47 11.51 24.89
C ILE A 188 1.72 11.68 26.39
N TYR A 189 1.68 10.59 27.16
CA TYR A 189 1.87 10.58 28.61
C TYR A 189 3.31 10.21 29.02
N GLY A 190 4.22 10.03 28.06
CA GLY A 190 5.57 9.50 28.27
C GLY A 190 5.79 8.20 27.51
N LYS A 191 6.75 7.37 27.95
CA LYS A 191 7.15 6.15 27.23
C LYS A 191 5.97 5.20 26.97
N GLN A 192 5.24 4.82 28.01
CA GLN A 192 4.08 3.93 27.93
C GLN A 192 3.04 4.33 28.96
N TYR A 193 1.79 3.89 28.77
CA TYR A 193 0.69 4.03 29.72
C TYR A 193 -0.02 2.69 29.93
N ARG A 194 -0.98 2.67 30.86
CA ARG A 194 -1.77 1.47 31.17
C ARG A 194 -3.25 1.80 31.13
N GLU A 195 -4.02 0.90 30.54
CA GLU A 195 -5.49 0.90 30.59
C GLU A 195 -5.95 -0.55 30.49
N THR A 196 -6.88 -0.96 31.35
CA THR A 196 -7.38 -2.34 31.35
C THR A 196 -8.39 -2.53 30.22
N PRO A 197 -8.23 -3.55 29.34
CA PRO A 197 -9.22 -3.87 28.33
C PRO A 197 -10.58 -4.18 28.95
N ARG A 198 -11.62 -3.47 28.52
CA ARG A 198 -13.00 -3.81 28.92
C ARG A 198 -13.45 -5.06 28.18
N LYS A 199 -14.17 -5.94 28.88
CA LYS A 199 -14.89 -7.05 28.25
C LYS A 199 -15.84 -6.50 27.19
N ASN A 200 -15.54 -6.77 25.94
CA ASN A 200 -16.39 -6.43 24.80
C ASN A 200 -16.51 -7.67 23.91
N ASN A 201 -17.70 -7.88 23.36
CA ASN A 201 -17.97 -8.97 22.42
C ASN A 201 -18.03 -8.44 20.97
N ALA A 202 -17.48 -7.25 20.73
CA ALA A 202 -17.50 -6.63 19.41
C ALA A 202 -16.65 -7.48 18.46
N LYS A 203 -17.24 -7.83 17.32
CA LYS A 203 -16.60 -8.60 16.26
C LYS A 203 -16.93 -7.97 14.92
N GLY A 204 -15.96 -7.97 14.02
CA GLY A 204 -16.14 -7.45 12.68
C GLY A 204 -14.90 -6.71 12.19
N ALA A 205 -14.82 -6.54 10.88
CA ALA A 205 -13.72 -5.82 10.27
C ALA A 205 -13.85 -4.30 10.47
N GLY A 206 -12.71 -3.62 10.51
CA GLY A 206 -12.62 -2.19 10.76
C GLY A 206 -12.64 -1.82 12.24
N LEU A 207 -12.63 -2.77 13.18
CA LEU A 207 -12.40 -2.45 14.60
C LEU A 207 -10.94 -2.01 14.80
N LEU A 208 -10.75 -0.93 15.58
CA LEU A 208 -9.45 -0.35 15.91
C LEU A 208 -9.09 -0.70 17.36
N TYR A 209 -7.85 -1.14 17.57
CA TYR A 209 -7.31 -1.46 18.89
C TYR A 209 -5.95 -0.80 19.11
N ALA A 210 -5.66 -0.41 20.35
CA ALA A 210 -4.29 -0.16 20.79
C ALA A 210 -3.61 -1.50 21.07
N ILE A 211 -2.36 -1.63 20.62
CA ILE A 211 -1.57 -2.84 20.86
C ILE A 211 -1.02 -2.76 22.29
N GLY A 212 -1.37 -3.76 23.09
CA GLY A 212 -0.89 -3.93 24.45
C GLY A 212 0.13 -5.05 24.50
N GLU A 213 1.27 -4.79 25.13
CA GLU A 213 2.33 -5.77 25.35
C GLU A 213 2.72 -5.75 26.83
N HIS A 214 2.61 -6.89 27.52
CA HIS A 214 2.88 -7.00 28.95
C HIS A 214 2.09 -5.97 29.79
N SER A 215 0.83 -5.74 29.45
CA SER A 215 -0.05 -4.72 30.05
C SER A 215 0.42 -3.27 29.89
N HIS A 216 1.34 -3.00 28.96
CA HIS A 216 1.76 -1.65 28.58
C HIS A 216 1.25 -1.28 27.20
N LEU A 217 0.82 -0.03 27.05
CA LEU A 217 0.31 0.55 25.82
C LEU A 217 1.20 1.73 25.42
N GLY A 218 1.30 2.00 24.12
CA GLY A 218 1.96 3.19 23.59
C GLY A 218 1.21 3.76 22.40
N SER A 219 1.92 4.08 21.32
CA SER A 219 1.31 4.66 20.12
C SER A 219 0.81 3.63 19.12
N GLU A 220 1.28 2.39 19.21
CA GLU A 220 1.00 1.35 18.23
C GLU A 220 -0.48 0.92 18.26
N PHE A 221 -1.03 0.70 17.07
CA PHE A 221 -2.42 0.30 16.90
C PHE A 221 -2.55 -0.76 15.82
N VAL A 222 -3.68 -1.47 15.86
CA VAL A 222 -4.08 -2.44 14.86
C VAL A 222 -5.51 -2.18 14.41
N ILE A 223 -5.72 -2.17 13.09
CA ILE A 223 -7.05 -2.21 12.49
C ILE A 223 -7.30 -3.65 12.04
N GLY A 224 -8.34 -4.26 12.62
CA GLY A 224 -8.73 -5.62 12.27
C GLY A 224 -9.36 -5.68 10.88
N MET A 225 -8.86 -6.58 10.04
CA MET A 225 -9.51 -6.93 8.77
C MET A 225 -10.36 -8.20 8.98
N GLU A 226 -10.93 -8.72 7.91
CA GLU A 226 -11.72 -9.95 7.98
C GLU A 226 -10.91 -11.11 8.58
N GLY A 227 -11.49 -11.76 9.60
CA GLY A 227 -10.86 -12.86 10.35
C GLY A 227 -9.92 -12.43 11.48
N PHE A 228 -9.75 -11.13 11.74
CA PHE A 228 -8.95 -10.68 12.89
C PHE A 228 -9.57 -11.11 14.22
N THR A 229 -8.74 -11.56 15.14
CA THR A 229 -9.10 -11.76 16.54
C THR A 229 -8.09 -11.02 17.41
N PRO A 230 -8.53 -10.09 18.28
CA PRO A 230 -7.62 -9.35 19.14
C PRO A 230 -7.11 -10.24 20.28
N ASP A 231 -5.87 -9.99 20.71
CA ASP A 231 -5.31 -10.58 21.92
C ASP A 231 -5.94 -9.98 23.18
N ARG A 232 -5.78 -10.67 24.32
CA ARG A 232 -6.37 -10.26 25.61
C ARG A 232 -5.83 -8.93 26.14
N GLU A 233 -4.65 -8.51 25.69
CA GLU A 233 -4.02 -7.26 26.10
C GLU A 233 -4.41 -6.07 25.21
N HIS A 234 -4.99 -6.32 24.03
CA HIS A 234 -5.41 -5.25 23.13
C HIS A 234 -6.61 -4.49 23.69
N VAL A 235 -6.52 -3.16 23.65
CA VAL A 235 -7.60 -2.27 24.11
C VAL A 235 -8.40 -1.81 22.91
N LEU A 236 -9.70 -2.12 22.89
CA LEU A 236 -10.61 -1.61 21.86
C LEU A 236 -10.68 -0.08 21.93
N LEU A 237 -10.35 0.59 20.83
CA LEU A 237 -10.35 2.04 20.71
C LEU A 237 -11.57 2.57 19.98
N GLY A 238 -12.07 1.84 18.98
CA GLY A 238 -12.96 2.44 18.01
C GLY A 238 -13.29 1.55 16.83
N GLN A 239 -13.86 2.18 15.79
CA GLN A 239 -14.20 1.52 14.54
C GLN A 239 -14.03 2.46 13.34
N VAL A 240 -13.77 1.87 12.18
CA VAL A 240 -13.79 2.56 10.89
C VAL A 240 -15.25 2.82 10.50
N LEU A 241 -15.55 4.05 10.10
CA LEU A 241 -16.85 4.42 9.54
C LEU A 241 -16.79 4.47 8.01
N GLU A 242 -15.73 5.07 7.48
CA GLU A 242 -15.54 5.27 6.05
C GLU A 242 -14.11 4.96 5.62
N GLY A 243 -13.91 4.67 4.33
CA GLY A 243 -12.58 4.45 3.78
C GLY A 243 -12.04 3.03 3.97
N TYR A 244 -12.87 2.07 4.37
CA TYR A 244 -12.45 0.66 4.49
C TYR A 244 -11.87 0.09 3.18
N GLY A 245 -12.35 0.54 2.02
CA GLY A 245 -11.76 0.18 0.72
C GLY A 245 -10.29 0.62 0.57
N ALA A 246 -9.85 1.68 1.24
CA ALA A 246 -8.44 2.06 1.28
C ALA A 246 -7.62 1.04 2.09
N LEU A 247 -8.15 0.55 3.21
CA LEU A 247 -7.54 -0.50 4.02
C LEU A 247 -7.45 -1.82 3.25
N GLN A 248 -8.48 -2.20 2.49
CA GLN A 248 -8.43 -3.38 1.63
C GLN A 248 -7.30 -3.28 0.58
N LYS A 249 -7.09 -2.11 -0.03
CA LYS A 249 -5.95 -1.90 -0.96
C LYS A 249 -4.60 -2.05 -0.26
N VAL A 250 -4.50 -1.61 1.01
CA VAL A 250 -3.30 -1.79 1.83
C VAL A 250 -3.08 -3.28 2.12
N GLN A 251 -4.10 -4.00 2.57
CA GLN A 251 -4.08 -5.43 2.88
C GLN A 251 -3.73 -6.31 1.66
N GLN A 252 -4.16 -5.94 0.46
CA GLN A 252 -3.84 -6.67 -0.78
C GLN A 252 -2.33 -6.82 -1.01
N GLN A 253 -1.50 -5.97 -0.42
CA GLN A 253 -0.04 -6.12 -0.49
C GLN A 253 0.44 -7.48 0.08
N CYS A 254 -0.26 -8.07 1.06
CA CYS A 254 0.11 -9.36 1.64
C CYS A 254 0.05 -10.51 0.63
N SER A 255 -0.80 -10.40 -0.39
CA SER A 255 -0.86 -11.38 -1.49
C SER A 255 0.36 -11.33 -2.43
N ARG A 256 1.24 -10.33 -2.27
CA ARG A 256 2.39 -10.08 -3.13
C ARG A 256 3.66 -9.92 -2.28
N PRO A 257 4.19 -11.00 -1.70
CA PRO A 257 5.33 -10.94 -0.78
C PRO A 257 6.58 -10.32 -1.41
N CYS A 258 6.85 -10.52 -2.71
CA CYS A 258 7.99 -9.89 -3.38
C CYS A 258 7.85 -8.35 -3.50
N ALA A 259 6.61 -7.83 -3.41
CA ALA A 259 6.33 -6.42 -3.60
C ALA A 259 6.52 -5.58 -2.32
N THR A 260 6.63 -6.23 -1.14
CA THR A 260 6.83 -5.55 0.16
C THR A 260 8.17 -4.83 0.26
N HIS A 261 9.17 -5.27 -0.52
CA HIS A 261 10.48 -4.61 -0.61
C HIS A 261 10.41 -3.25 -1.32
N PHE A 262 9.44 -3.08 -2.25
CA PHE A 262 9.34 -1.89 -3.09
C PHE A 262 8.12 -1.03 -2.77
N ILE A 263 7.11 -1.58 -2.11
CA ILE A 263 5.87 -0.88 -1.78
C ILE A 263 5.75 -0.78 -0.27
N SER A 264 5.55 0.44 0.22
CA SER A 264 5.21 0.72 1.60
C SER A 264 4.00 1.63 1.67
N TYR A 265 3.28 1.58 2.78
CA TYR A 265 2.17 2.49 3.07
C TYR A 265 2.55 3.33 4.27
N HIS A 266 2.19 4.61 4.20
CA HIS A 266 2.46 5.58 5.25
C HIS A 266 1.22 6.42 5.49
N ILE A 267 1.11 6.96 6.69
CA ILE A 267 0.12 7.98 7.00
C ILE A 267 0.65 9.31 6.48
N SER A 268 0.05 9.86 5.42
CA SER A 268 0.46 11.16 4.87
C SER A 268 -0.09 12.32 5.69
N ASP A 269 -1.28 12.17 6.24
CA ASP A 269 -1.89 13.14 7.12
C ASP A 269 -2.84 12.46 8.12
N ALA A 270 -3.06 13.09 9.26
CA ALA A 270 -4.02 12.65 10.25
C ALA A 270 -4.57 13.87 11.00
N GLY A 271 -5.77 13.73 11.56
CA GLY A 271 -6.37 14.82 12.32
C GLY A 271 -7.70 14.45 12.96
N VAL A 272 -8.28 15.44 13.63
CA VAL A 272 -9.55 15.29 14.37
C VAL A 272 -10.64 16.05 13.61
N LEU A 273 -11.70 15.33 13.23
CA LEU A 273 -12.87 15.90 12.59
C LEU A 273 -13.87 16.42 13.62
N ARG A 274 -14.07 15.64 14.68
CA ARG A 274 -15.02 15.93 15.76
C ARG A 274 -14.40 15.48 17.08
N GLU A 275 -14.47 16.33 18.10
CA GLU A 275 -14.21 15.91 19.47
C GLU A 275 -15.50 15.44 20.12
N ALA A 276 -15.39 14.46 21.01
CA ALA A 276 -16.50 14.04 21.84
C ALA A 276 -17.09 15.22 22.62
N LYS A 277 -18.42 15.24 22.71
CA LYS A 277 -19.15 16.14 23.62
C LYS A 277 -18.95 15.62 25.04
N THR A 278 -17.78 15.92 25.61
CA THR A 278 -17.25 15.55 26.93
C THR A 278 -18.17 14.81 27.90
N PRO A 279 -17.69 13.72 28.54
CA PRO A 279 -17.78 13.60 29.99
C PRO A 279 -16.60 14.37 30.63
N ASN A 280 -16.90 15.10 31.71
CA ASN A 280 -15.99 15.93 32.49
C ASN A 280 -14.76 15.15 33.03
N TYR A 281 -13.63 15.06 32.31
CA TYR A 281 -12.37 14.52 32.88
C TYR A 281 -11.31 15.60 33.16
N ARG A 282 -11.53 16.85 32.70
CA ARG A 282 -10.61 17.99 32.94
C ARG A 282 -10.42 18.36 34.42
N ARG A 283 -11.19 17.80 35.37
CA ARG A 283 -11.02 18.05 36.81
C ARG A 283 -9.84 17.30 37.45
N GLY A 284 -9.28 16.27 36.80
CA GLY A 284 -8.16 15.47 37.37
C GLY A 284 -6.77 15.80 36.83
N TRP A 285 -6.65 16.63 35.79
CA TRP A 285 -5.42 16.77 35.00
C TRP A 285 -4.25 17.48 35.72
N ARG A 286 -4.46 17.99 36.95
CA ARG A 286 -3.40 18.62 37.76
C ARG A 286 -2.46 17.64 38.47
N PHE A 287 -2.71 16.32 38.44
CA PHE A 287 -1.96 15.35 39.25
C PHE A 287 -1.12 14.33 38.49
N LEU A 288 -0.97 14.45 37.17
CA LEU A 288 -0.09 13.59 36.37
C LEU A 288 1.01 14.42 35.72
N ARG A 289 1.87 15.02 36.55
CA ARG A 289 3.26 15.31 36.20
C ARG A 289 4.09 14.33 37.04
N PHE A 290 4.59 13.28 36.41
CA PHE A 290 5.69 12.48 36.94
C PHE A 290 6.96 12.92 36.23
#